data_AF-A0A401FKQ3-F1
#
_entry.id   AF-A0A401FKQ3-F1
#
_cell.length_a   1.000
_cell.length_b   1.000
_cell.length_c   1.000
_cell.angle_alpha   90.00
_cell.angle_beta   90.00
_cell.angle_gamma   90.00
#
_symmetry.space_group_name_H-M   'P 1'
#
loop_
_entity.id
_entity.type
_entity.pdbx_description
1 polymer ?
#
loop_
_entity_poly.entity_id
_entity_poly.type
_entity_poly.pdbx_seq_one_letter_code
_entity_poly.pdbx_strand_id
1 'polypeptide(L)'
;MTDADDDGAHIQILLLTFFYKYMRPMIENGHVFIALPPLYRLQKGSGKKMRTQYAWTNEELDELAKDFGKGYSLQRYKGLGEMNADQLWETTMDPDTRTLIRVRIDDAALAERRVTTLMGDKVEPRRRWIENNVKFTLEEDGSILDNTSDQ
;
A
#
# COMPACT_ATOMS: atom_id res chain seq x y z
N MET A 1 1.00 8.21 -6.16
CA MET A 1 2.12 7.54 -5.50
C MET A 1 2.14 8.04 -4.06
N THR A 2 2.14 7.12 -3.11
CA THR A 2 2.14 7.41 -1.67
C THR A 2 3.17 6.52 -1.00
N ASP A 3 3.45 6.76 0.28
CA ASP A 3 4.27 5.88 1.09
C ASP A 3 3.65 4.48 1.19
N ALA A 4 4.50 3.48 1.48
CA ALA A 4 4.13 2.07 1.60
C ALA A 4 3.75 1.69 3.05
N ASP A 5 3.03 2.59 3.72
CA ASP A 5 2.57 2.47 5.09
C ASP A 5 1.04 2.66 5.19
N ASP A 6 0.51 2.55 6.40
CA ASP A 6 -0.94 2.61 6.65
C ASP A 6 -1.52 4.00 6.31
N ASP A 7 -0.77 5.07 6.55
CA ASP A 7 -1.16 6.43 6.21
C ASP A 7 -1.17 6.65 4.69
N GLY A 8 -0.20 6.09 3.97
CA GLY A 8 -0.18 6.05 2.52
C GLY A 8 -1.40 5.33 1.95
N ALA A 9 -1.77 4.18 2.52
CA ALA A 9 -3.00 3.46 2.14
C ALA A 9 -4.26 4.30 2.41
N HIS A 10 -4.31 5.02 3.53
CA HIS A 10 -5.42 5.92 3.83
C HIS A 10 -5.54 7.07 2.82
N ILE A 11 -4.41 7.71 2.46
CA ILE A 11 -4.38 8.75 1.41
C ILE A 11 -4.85 8.21 0.06
N GLN A 12 -4.44 6.99 -0.31
CA GLN A 12 -4.91 6.35 -1.54
C GLN A 12 -6.44 6.24 -1.55
N ILE A 13 -7.05 5.78 -0.46
CA ILE A 13 -8.52 5.64 -0.37
C ILE A 13 -9.21 7.01 -0.49
N LEU A 14 -8.67 8.06 0.15
CA LEU A 14 -9.21 9.41 0.04
C LEU A 14 -9.18 9.92 -1.41
N LEU A 15 -8.06 9.77 -2.10
CA LEU A 15 -7.89 10.18 -3.50
C LEU A 15 -8.77 9.35 -4.45
N LEU A 16 -8.84 8.03 -4.25
CA LEU A 16 -9.72 7.16 -5.04
C LEU A 16 -11.18 7.52 -4.86
N THR A 17 -11.59 7.87 -3.63
CA THR A 17 -12.95 8.34 -3.34
C THR A 17 -13.24 9.65 -4.07
N PHE A 18 -12.27 10.58 -4.08
CA PHE A 18 -12.37 11.82 -4.84
C PHE A 18 -12.53 11.55 -6.34
N PHE A 19 -11.65 10.74 -6.94
CA PHE A 19 -11.75 10.39 -8.36
C PHE A 19 -13.07 9.67 -8.68
N TYR A 20 -13.54 8.78 -7.81
CA TYR A 20 -14.80 8.06 -8.00
C TYR A 20 -16.03 8.98 -7.94
N LYS A 21 -16.05 9.95 -7.01
CA LYS A 21 -17.18 10.88 -6.85
C LYS A 21 -17.21 12.00 -7.89
N TYR A 22 -16.06 12.58 -8.23
CA TYR A 22 -16.00 13.81 -9.03
C TYR A 22 -15.41 13.62 -10.43
N MET A 23 -14.63 12.56 -10.66
CA MET A 23 -13.90 12.34 -11.91
C MET A 23 -14.02 10.88 -12.39
N ARG A 24 -15.21 10.28 -12.23
CA ARG A 24 -15.45 8.86 -12.55
C ARG A 24 -14.97 8.45 -13.95
N PRO A 25 -15.12 9.26 -15.02
CA PRO A 25 -14.61 8.91 -16.35
C PRO A 25 -13.09 8.67 -16.39
N MET A 26 -12.31 9.23 -15.47
CA MET A 26 -10.86 8.96 -15.38
C MET A 26 -10.58 7.53 -14.94
N ILE A 27 -11.41 6.97 -14.05
CA ILE A 27 -11.28 5.59 -13.60
C ILE A 27 -11.79 4.64 -14.69
N GLU A 28 -12.93 4.94 -15.29
CA GLU A 28 -13.56 4.10 -16.31
C GLU A 28 -12.70 3.97 -17.59
N ASN A 29 -12.08 5.07 -18.02
CA ASN A 29 -11.12 5.05 -19.13
C ASN A 29 -9.74 4.48 -18.71
N GLY A 30 -9.56 4.13 -17.43
CA GLY A 30 -8.36 3.53 -16.89
C GLY A 30 -7.15 4.47 -16.94
N HIS A 31 -7.33 5.75 -16.63
CA HIS A 31 -6.26 6.73 -16.52
C HIS A 31 -5.72 6.86 -15.08
N VAL A 32 -6.34 6.19 -14.11
CA VAL A 32 -5.93 6.22 -12.70
C VAL A 32 -5.04 5.01 -12.41
N PHE A 33 -3.84 5.29 -11.90
CA PHE A 33 -2.84 4.29 -11.54
C PHE A 33 -2.32 4.53 -10.13
N ILE A 34 -1.98 3.43 -9.45
CA ILE A 34 -1.28 3.44 -8.16
C ILE A 34 0.11 2.90 -8.41
N ALA A 35 1.13 3.70 -8.13
CA ALA A 35 2.52 3.27 -8.17
C ALA A 35 2.86 2.50 -6.90
N LEU A 36 3.62 1.41 -7.05
CA LEU A 36 4.07 0.57 -5.95
C LEU A 36 5.55 0.83 -5.68
N PRO A 37 5.90 1.62 -4.64
CA PRO A 37 7.29 1.71 -4.19
C PRO A 37 7.78 0.38 -3.60
N PRO A 38 9.09 0.09 -3.71
CA PRO A 38 9.68 -1.10 -3.11
C PRO A 38 9.71 -0.98 -1.58
N LEU A 39 9.51 -2.10 -0.89
CA LEU A 39 9.57 -2.17 0.57
C LEU A 39 11.01 -2.35 1.08
N TYR A 40 11.86 -2.98 0.28
CA TYR A 40 13.21 -3.36 0.69
C TYR A 40 14.26 -3.02 -0.37
N ARG A 41 15.47 -2.73 0.10
CA ARG A 41 16.69 -2.64 -0.69
C ARG A 41 17.76 -3.56 -0.11
N LEU A 42 18.31 -4.44 -0.94
CA LEU A 42 19.45 -5.27 -0.62
C LEU A 42 20.69 -4.71 -1.32
N GLN A 43 21.79 -4.58 -0.59
CA GLN A 43 23.08 -4.14 -1.13
C GLN A 43 24.21 -5.07 -0.72
N LYS A 44 25.07 -5.44 -1.65
CA LYS A 44 26.26 -6.27 -1.37
C LYS A 44 27.47 -5.79 -2.15
N GLY A 45 28.62 -5.79 -1.48
CA GLY A 45 29.90 -5.33 -2.02
C GLY A 45 30.26 -3.92 -1.56
N SER A 46 31.32 -3.37 -2.14
CA SER A 46 31.80 -2.02 -1.84
C SER A 46 32.36 -1.36 -3.10
N GLY A 47 32.21 -0.04 -3.21
CA GLY A 47 32.68 0.75 -4.35
C GLY A 47 32.06 0.34 -5.68
N LYS A 48 32.90 0.19 -6.73
CA LYS A 48 32.46 -0.14 -8.10
C LYS A 48 31.83 -1.52 -8.28
N LYS A 49 31.94 -2.43 -7.29
CA LYS A 49 31.34 -3.78 -7.35
C LYS A 49 30.06 -3.89 -6.51
N MET A 50 29.46 -2.76 -6.13
CA MET A 50 28.22 -2.75 -5.35
C MET A 50 27.04 -3.21 -6.22
N ARG A 51 26.40 -4.31 -5.82
CA ARG A 51 25.16 -4.80 -6.41
C ARG A 51 24.01 -4.36 -5.50
N THR A 52 23.05 -3.64 -6.09
CA THR A 52 21.82 -3.20 -5.42
C THR A 52 20.64 -3.90 -6.07
N GLN A 53 19.70 -4.43 -5.27
CA GLN A 53 18.42 -4.95 -5.74
C GLN A 53 17.29 -4.50 -4.81
N TYR A 54 16.07 -4.46 -5.36
CA TYR A 54 14.87 -4.01 -4.67
C TYR A 54 13.85 -5.15 -4.59
N ALA A 55 13.05 -5.17 -3.52
CA ALA A 55 11.97 -6.13 -3.33
C ALA A 55 10.67 -5.40 -2.94
N TRP A 56 9.55 -5.85 -3.48
CA TRP A 56 8.21 -5.32 -3.21
C TRP A 56 7.41 -6.20 -2.26
N THR A 57 7.77 -7.48 -2.13
CA THR A 57 7.10 -8.44 -1.24
C THR A 57 8.09 -9.12 -0.29
N ASN A 58 7.57 -9.75 0.77
CA ASN A 58 8.39 -10.53 1.69
C ASN A 58 8.95 -11.78 1.00
N GLU A 59 8.16 -12.38 0.10
CA GLU A 59 8.54 -13.54 -0.68
C GLU A 59 9.73 -13.20 -1.62
N GLU A 60 9.67 -12.07 -2.32
CA GLU A 60 10.77 -11.58 -3.14
C GLU A 60 12.02 -11.28 -2.31
N LEU A 61 11.86 -10.70 -1.12
CA LEU A 61 12.97 -10.46 -0.20
C LEU A 61 13.67 -11.77 0.17
N ASP A 62 12.92 -12.82 0.48
CA ASP A 62 13.48 -14.12 0.86
C ASP A 62 14.23 -14.80 -0.30
N GLU A 63 13.73 -14.66 -1.53
CA GLU A 63 14.40 -15.14 -2.74
C GLU A 63 15.69 -14.37 -3.02
N LEU A 64 15.65 -13.03 -2.95
CA LEU A 64 16.81 -12.18 -3.15
C LEU A 64 17.87 -12.38 -2.05
N ALA A 65 17.44 -12.59 -0.81
CA ALA A 65 18.34 -12.90 0.30
C ALA A 65 19.11 -14.22 0.05
N LYS A 66 18.46 -15.23 -0.53
CA LYS A 66 19.11 -16.49 -0.91
C LYS A 66 20.14 -16.28 -2.03
N ASP A 67 19.82 -15.49 -3.06
CA ASP A 67 20.76 -15.16 -4.15
C ASP A 67 21.97 -14.36 -3.65
N PHE A 68 21.73 -13.40 -2.74
CA PHE A 68 22.79 -12.58 -2.17
C PHE A 68 23.67 -13.34 -1.19
N GLY A 69 23.20 -14.43 -0.57
CA GLY A 69 23.96 -15.20 0.42
C GLY A 69 24.27 -14.38 1.68
N LYS A 70 25.43 -14.58 2.31
CA LYS A 70 25.80 -13.82 3.53
C LYS A 70 26.48 -12.48 3.22
N GLY A 71 26.32 -11.52 4.13
CA GLY A 71 27.04 -10.24 4.12
C GLY A 71 26.42 -9.14 3.25
N TYR A 72 25.11 -9.19 3.00
CA TYR A 72 24.37 -8.07 2.41
C TYR A 72 23.86 -7.12 3.50
N SER A 73 23.71 -5.85 3.14
CA SER A 73 22.98 -4.86 3.92
C SER A 73 21.54 -4.83 3.44
N LEU A 74 20.60 -4.86 4.39
CA LEU A 74 19.17 -4.72 4.14
C LEU A 74 18.71 -3.36 4.65
N GLN A 75 18.07 -2.57 3.79
CA GLN A 75 17.33 -1.37 4.16
C GLN A 75 15.84 -1.62 3.91
N ARG A 76 15.01 -1.37 4.92
CA ARG A 76 13.55 -1.33 4.77
C ARG A 76 13.13 0.13 4.61
N TYR A 77 12.35 0.42 3.60
CA TYR A 77 11.78 1.75 3.39
C TYR A 77 10.51 1.89 4.21
N LYS A 78 10.44 2.94 5.04
CA LYS A 78 9.21 3.30 5.75
C LYS A 78 8.34 4.28 4.97
N GLY A 79 8.98 5.12 4.16
CA GLY A 79 8.31 6.10 3.32
C GLY A 79 9.20 6.57 2.18
N LEU A 80 8.63 7.30 1.23
CA LEU A 80 9.32 7.77 0.03
C LEU A 80 10.44 8.77 0.35
N GLY A 81 10.34 9.48 1.48
CA GLY A 81 11.36 10.42 1.94
C GLY A 81 12.72 9.79 2.27
N GLU A 82 12.78 8.47 2.44
CA GLU A 82 14.03 7.71 2.65
C GLU A 82 14.73 7.31 1.34
N MET A 83 14.12 7.63 0.19
CA MET A 83 14.64 7.31 -1.14
C MET A 83 15.28 8.53 -1.79
N ASN A 84 16.45 8.32 -2.40
CA ASN A 84 17.06 9.33 -3.26
C ASN A 84 16.31 9.42 -4.60
N ALA A 85 16.43 10.55 -5.30
CA ALA A 85 15.76 10.79 -6.58
C ALA A 85 16.04 9.69 -7.63
N ASP A 86 17.30 9.25 -7.74
CA ASP A 86 17.70 8.19 -8.69
C ASP A 86 17.02 6.86 -8.36
N GLN A 87 16.93 6.52 -7.06
CA GLN A 87 16.27 5.29 -6.60
C GLN A 87 14.77 5.33 -6.89
N LEU A 88 14.15 6.48 -6.67
CA LEU A 88 12.74 6.67 -6.91
C LEU A 88 12.44 6.59 -8.41
N TRP A 89 13.30 7.16 -9.26
CA TRP A 89 13.20 7.03 -10.70
C TRP A 89 13.25 5.56 -11.14
N GLU A 90 14.34 4.86 -10.80
CA GLU A 90 14.60 3.48 -11.22
C GLU A 90 13.54 2.48 -10.78
N THR A 91 12.87 2.74 -9.64
CA THR A 91 11.94 1.77 -9.04
C THR A 91 10.48 2.09 -9.30
N THR A 92 10.09 3.36 -9.42
CA THR A 92 8.67 3.75 -9.43
C THR A 92 8.25 4.66 -10.57
N MET A 93 9.17 5.39 -11.21
CA MET A 93 8.79 6.37 -12.23
C MET A 93 9.18 5.97 -13.64
N ASP A 94 10.29 5.24 -13.82
CA ASP A 94 10.79 4.81 -15.11
C ASP A 94 9.77 3.89 -15.81
N PRO A 95 9.23 4.26 -17.00
CA PRO A 95 8.25 3.46 -17.72
C PRO A 95 8.67 2.02 -18.02
N ASP A 96 9.98 1.75 -18.13
CA ASP A 96 10.50 0.45 -18.52
C ASP A 96 10.60 -0.52 -17.32
N THR A 97 10.74 0.00 -16.09
CA THR A 97 10.94 -0.82 -14.88
C THR A 97 9.81 -0.70 -13.85
N ARG A 98 9.01 0.36 -13.89
CA ARG A 98 8.00 0.64 -12.86
C ARG A 98 6.87 -0.39 -12.87
N THR A 99 6.38 -0.69 -11.68
CA THR A 99 5.16 -1.48 -11.48
C THR A 99 4.00 -0.58 -11.08
N LEU A 100 2.91 -0.63 -11.86
CA LEU A 100 1.71 0.17 -11.64
C LEU A 100 0.48 -0.73 -11.52
N ILE A 101 -0.37 -0.46 -10.54
CA ILE A 101 -1.72 -1.01 -10.47
C ILE A 101 -2.66 -0.06 -11.22
N ARG A 102 -3.34 -0.58 -12.24
CA ARG A 102 -4.38 0.17 -12.96
C ARG A 102 -5.72 -0.01 -12.25
N VAL A 103 -6.33 1.10 -11.84
CA VAL A 103 -7.62 1.08 -11.14
C VAL A 103 -8.75 0.89 -12.17
N ARG A 104 -9.68 -0.02 -11.88
CA ARG A 104 -10.87 -0.32 -12.69
C ARG A 104 -12.09 -0.48 -11.80
N ILE A 105 -13.27 -0.28 -12.39
CA ILE A 105 -14.57 -0.53 -11.74
C ILE A 105 -15.22 -1.70 -12.47
N ASP A 106 -15.25 -2.86 -11.82
CA ASP A 106 -15.89 -4.05 -12.39
C ASP A 106 -17.39 -4.08 -12.10
N ASP A 107 -17.79 -3.71 -10.87
CA ASP A 107 -19.18 -3.58 -10.43
C ASP A 107 -19.40 -2.20 -9.79
N ALA A 108 -20.12 -1.35 -10.52
CA ALA A 108 -20.43 0.01 -10.08
C ALA A 108 -21.35 0.04 -8.83
N ALA A 109 -22.28 -0.91 -8.70
CA ALA A 109 -23.19 -0.96 -7.56
C ALA A 109 -22.45 -1.39 -6.30
N LEU A 110 -21.53 -2.36 -6.41
CA LEU A 110 -20.68 -2.76 -5.30
C LEU A 110 -19.70 -1.65 -4.91
N ALA A 111 -19.08 -0.98 -5.89
CA ALA A 111 -18.18 0.15 -5.65
C ALA A 111 -18.89 1.27 -4.88
N GLU A 112 -20.11 1.65 -5.30
CA GLU A 112 -20.91 2.68 -4.63
C GLU A 112 -21.20 2.34 -3.16
N ARG A 113 -21.61 1.09 -2.89
CA ARG A 113 -21.85 0.62 -1.53
C ARG A 113 -20.59 0.67 -0.67
N ARG A 114 -19.44 0.22 -1.20
CA ARG A 114 -18.16 0.24 -0.49
C ARG A 114 -17.72 1.67 -0.17
N VAL A 115 -17.74 2.56 -1.15
CA VAL A 115 -17.37 3.98 -0.96
C VAL A 115 -18.30 4.63 0.06
N THR A 116 -19.61 4.38 -0.01
CA THR A 116 -20.58 4.94 0.95
C THR A 116 -20.38 4.41 2.36
N THR A 117 -20.10 3.11 2.52
CA THR A 117 -19.92 2.48 3.83
C THR A 117 -18.63 2.93 4.49
N LEU A 118 -17.54 2.99 3.73
CA LEU A 118 -16.21 3.32 4.28
C LEU A 118 -16.01 4.83 4.43
N MET A 119 -16.52 5.64 3.50
CA MET A 119 -16.19 7.08 3.41
C MET A 119 -17.41 8.00 3.59
N GLY A 120 -18.56 7.45 4.00
CA GLY A 120 -19.75 8.23 4.32
C GLY A 120 -19.75 8.76 5.76
N ASP A 121 -20.67 9.67 6.07
CA ASP A 121 -20.73 10.37 7.36
C ASP A 121 -21.21 9.47 8.52
N LYS A 122 -21.93 8.39 8.19
CA LYS A 122 -22.47 7.47 9.19
C LYS A 122 -21.37 6.55 9.70
N VAL A 123 -21.07 6.65 11.01
CA VAL A 123 -20.04 5.85 11.68
C VAL A 123 -20.47 4.39 11.86
N GLU A 124 -21.74 4.15 12.17
CA GLU A 124 -22.23 2.82 12.56
C GLU A 124 -22.09 1.75 11.46
N PRO A 125 -22.42 2.00 10.18
CA PRO A 125 -22.15 1.05 9.10
C PRO A 125 -20.66 0.74 8.93
N ARG A 126 -19.79 1.73 9.12
CA ARG A 126 -18.33 1.58 9.00
C ARG A 126 -17.79 0.67 10.10
N ARG A 127 -18.22 0.89 11.36
CA ARG A 127 -17.84 0.07 12.51
C ARG A 127 -18.17 -1.40 12.27
N ARG A 128 -19.43 -1.69 11.93
CA ARG A 128 -19.87 -3.07 11.63
C ARG A 128 -19.11 -3.68 10.46
N TRP A 129 -18.74 -2.89 9.45
CA TRP A 129 -17.92 -3.40 8.35
C TRP A 129 -16.53 -3.82 8.84
N ILE A 130 -15.88 -3.00 9.67
CA ILE A 130 -14.56 -3.29 10.25
C ILE A 130 -14.62 -4.57 11.08
N GLU A 131 -15.57 -4.68 12.00
CA GLU A 131 -15.73 -5.87 12.87
C GLU A 131 -15.91 -7.17 12.09
N ASN A 132 -16.62 -7.13 10.95
CA ASN A 132 -16.89 -8.32 10.15
C ASN A 132 -15.74 -8.71 9.20
N ASN A 133 -14.84 -7.79 8.85
CA ASN A 133 -13.84 -8.01 7.79
C ASN A 133 -12.39 -7.94 8.28
N VAL A 134 -12.11 -7.16 9.33
CA VAL A 134 -10.75 -6.99 9.86
C VAL A 134 -10.50 -8.06 10.92
N LYS A 135 -9.44 -8.85 10.70
CA LYS A 135 -8.96 -9.82 11.68
C LYS A 135 -7.98 -9.13 12.61
N PHE A 136 -8.46 -8.78 13.80
CA PHE A 136 -7.59 -8.31 14.87
C PHE A 136 -6.81 -9.51 15.42
N THR A 137 -5.49 -9.51 15.26
CA THR A 137 -4.61 -10.45 15.96
C THR A 137 -4.45 -10.00 17.40
N LEU A 138 -4.55 -10.95 18.35
CA LEU A 138 -4.59 -10.80 19.81
C LEU A 138 -3.29 -10.26 20.45
N GLU A 139 -2.69 -9.20 19.90
CA GLU A 139 -1.65 -8.39 20.58
C GLU A 139 -2.16 -7.02 21.03
N GLU A 140 -3.39 -6.65 20.66
CA GLU A 140 -4.09 -5.48 21.21
C GLU A 140 -5.19 -5.95 22.17
N ASP A 141 -4.90 -5.84 23.47
CA ASP A 141 -5.81 -6.16 24.57
C ASP A 141 -7.15 -5.40 24.44
N GLY A 142 -8.24 -6.17 24.51
CA GLY A 142 -9.58 -5.65 24.79
C GLY A 142 -10.46 -5.48 23.56
N SER A 143 -11.43 -6.39 23.42
CA SER A 143 -12.59 -6.17 22.57
C SER A 143 -13.26 -4.86 23.02
N ILE A 144 -13.56 -3.95 22.09
CA ILE A 144 -14.33 -2.71 22.35
C ILE A 144 -15.67 -3.01 23.08
N LEU A 145 -16.16 -4.25 22.98
CA LEU A 145 -17.39 -4.72 23.60
C LEU A 145 -17.31 -4.79 25.14
N ASP A 146 -16.11 -4.91 25.74
CA ASP A 146 -15.99 -5.04 27.21
C ASP A 146 -16.36 -3.75 27.95
N ASN A 147 -16.47 -2.60 27.25
CA ASN A 147 -16.80 -1.31 27.84
C ASN A 147 -18.27 -0.88 27.66
N THR A 148 -19.16 -1.75 27.15
CA THR A 148 -20.57 -1.36 26.88
C THR A 148 -21.63 -2.16 27.64
N SER A 149 -21.22 -3.05 28.54
CA SER A 149 -22.13 -3.80 29.42
C SER A 149 -22.04 -3.34 30.87
N ASP A 150 -22.36 -2.06 31.12
CA ASP A 150 -22.82 -1.58 32.44
C ASP A 150 -23.56 -0.24 32.28
N GLN A 151 -24.86 -0.32 31.97
CA GLN A 151 -25.92 0.61 32.37
C GLN A 151 -27.23 -0.15 32.57
#